data_AF-A0A8S0UHA4-F1
#
_entry.id   AF-A0A8S0UHA4-F1
#
_cell.length_a   1.000
_cell.length_b   1.000
_cell.length_c   1.000
_cell.angle_alpha   90.00
_cell.angle_beta   90.00
_cell.angle_gamma   90.00
#
_symmetry.space_group_name_H-M   'P 1'
#
loop_
_entity.id
_entity.type
_entity.pdbx_description
1 polymer ?
#
loop_
_entity_poly.entity_id
_entity_poly.type
_entity_poly.pdbx_seq_one_letter_code
_entity_poly.pdbx_strand_id
1 'polypeptide(L)' 'MKETGPSKEDAFAVFQTQVMNAWKDINQECLSSNAVPMAVLVRVVDLTRVINLLYKDCDGNSNSTTKLKDFITLTLIQP' A
#
# COMPACT_ATOMS: atom_id res chain seq x y z
N MET A 1 -8.41 -7.55 -17.99
CA MET A 1 -9.79 -8.05 -18.04
C MET A 1 -9.95 -8.84 -19.33
N LYS A 2 -9.63 -10.13 -19.30
CA LYS A 2 -9.75 -11.04 -20.46
C LYS A 2 -10.56 -12.31 -20.15
N GLU A 3 -11.06 -12.42 -18.93
CA GLU A 3 -12.07 -13.40 -18.53
C GLU A 3 -13.36 -12.61 -18.31
N THR A 4 -14.39 -12.95 -19.07
CA THR A 4 -15.68 -12.24 -19.15
C THR A 4 -16.39 -12.21 -17.78
N GLY A 5 -16.87 -11.05 -17.33
CA GLY A 5 -17.81 -11.01 -16.20
C GLY A 5 -18.07 -9.63 -15.56
N PRO A 6 -17.07 -8.93 -14.99
CA PRO A 6 -17.31 -7.71 -14.20
C PRO A 6 -16.96 -6.42 -14.94
N SER A 7 -17.62 -5.31 -14.58
CA SER A 7 -17.20 -3.96 -14.97
C SER A 7 -15.84 -3.60 -14.36
N LYS A 8 -15.21 -2.53 -14.85
CA LYS A 8 -13.94 -2.04 -14.27
C LYS A 8 -14.14 -1.72 -12.79
N GLU A 9 -15.30 -1.14 -12.47
CA GLU A 9 -15.74 -0.75 -11.14
C GLU A 9 -15.91 -1.96 -10.22
N ASP A 10 -16.53 -3.04 -10.70
CA ASP A 10 -16.67 -4.28 -9.93
C ASP A 10 -15.31 -4.90 -9.62
N ALA A 11 -14.40 -4.90 -10.58
CA ALA A 11 -13.04 -5.36 -10.36
C ALA A 11 -12.32 -4.52 -9.30
N PHE A 12 -12.46 -3.18 -9.34
CA PHE A 12 -11.91 -2.30 -8.30
C PHE A 12 -12.49 -2.59 -6.93
N ALA A 13 -13.79 -2.84 -6.80
CA ALA A 13 -14.43 -3.17 -5.53
C ALA A 13 -13.89 -4.48 -4.94
N VAL A 14 -13.68 -5.50 -5.78
CA VAL A 14 -13.07 -6.77 -5.38
C VAL A 14 -11.63 -6.55 -4.89
N PHE A 15 -10.82 -5.80 -5.63
CA PHE A 15 -9.44 -5.51 -5.23
C PHE A 15 -9.37 -4.70 -3.93
N GLN A 16 -10.26 -3.70 -3.74
CA GLN A 16 -10.32 -2.96 -2.48
C GLN A 16 -10.64 -3.88 -1.29
N THR A 17 -11.57 -4.82 -1.47
CA THR A 17 -11.91 -5.81 -0.44
C THR A 17 -10.71 -6.70 -0.12
N GLN A 18 -9.99 -7.17 -1.13
CA GLN A 18 -8.79 -7.97 -0.94
C GLN A 18 -7.69 -7.19 -0.21
N VAL A 19 -7.47 -5.93 -0.58
CA VAL A 19 -6.50 -5.05 0.11
C VAL A 19 -6.89 -4.84 1.57
N MET A 20 -8.17 -4.59 1.87
CA MET A 20 -8.64 -4.45 3.26
C MET A 20 -8.43 -5.73 4.08
N ASN A 21 -8.68 -6.90 3.49
CA ASN A 21 -8.44 -8.17 4.17
C ASN A 21 -6.95 -8.42 4.40
N ALA A 22 -6.11 -8.17 3.39
CA ALA A 22 -4.66 -8.27 3.53
C ALA A 22 -4.10 -7.35 4.65
N TRP A 23 -4.64 -6.15 4.81
CA TRP A 23 -4.29 -5.28 5.95
C TRP A 23 -4.67 -5.88 7.31
N LYS A 24 -5.82 -6.56 7.42
CA LYS A 24 -6.21 -7.27 8.64
C LYS A 24 -5.26 -8.42 8.95
N ASP A 25 -4.90 -9.20 7.93
CA ASP A 25 -3.97 -10.32 8.07
C ASP A 25 -2.58 -9.84 8.53
N ILE A 26 -2.04 -8.78 7.90
CA ILE A 26 -0.77 -8.15 8.31
C ILE A 26 -0.81 -7.72 9.78
N ASN A 27 -1.89 -7.07 10.20
CA ASN A 27 -2.03 -6.60 11.58
C ASN A 27 -2.10 -7.76 12.57
N GLN A 28 -2.89 -8.80 12.25
CA GLN A 28 -3.02 -9.98 13.09
C GLN A 28 -1.69 -10.70 13.25
N GLU A 29 -0.99 -10.97 12.14
CA GLU A 29 0.29 -11.64 12.15
C GLU A 29 1.37 -10.84 12.89
N CYS A 30 1.40 -9.51 12.75
CA CYS A 30 2.33 -8.67 13.50
C CYS A 30 2.08 -8.69 15.02
N LEU A 31 0.84 -8.87 15.47
CA LEU A 31 0.48 -8.97 16.88
C LEU A 31 0.80 -10.35 17.47
N SER A 32 0.73 -11.41 16.67
CA SER A 32 0.97 -12.79 17.10
C SER A 32 2.36 -13.34 16.78
N SER A 33 3.23 -12.55 16.11
CA SER A 33 4.53 -13.06 15.65
C SER A 33 5.50 -13.29 16.80
N ASN A 34 5.80 -14.56 17.06
CA ASN A 34 6.89 -14.98 17.94
C ASN A 34 8.12 -15.49 17.16
N ALA A 35 7.96 -15.71 15.85
CA ALA A 35 8.97 -16.34 14.99
C ALA A 35 9.90 -15.32 14.30
N VAL A 36 9.43 -14.09 14.06
CA VAL A 36 10.18 -13.05 13.35
C VAL A 36 10.32 -11.82 14.24
N PRO A 37 11.53 -11.24 14.38
CA PRO A 37 11.71 -10.02 15.16
C PRO A 37 10.87 -8.86 14.62
N MET A 38 10.24 -8.11 15.53
CA MET A 38 9.39 -6.96 15.16
C MET A 38 10.13 -5.93 14.30
N ALA A 39 11.44 -5.74 14.53
CA ALA A 39 12.27 -4.84 13.73
C ALA A 39 12.29 -5.18 12.24
N VAL A 40 12.16 -6.47 11.87
CA VAL A 40 12.07 -6.91 10.47
C VAL A 40 10.66 -6.71 9.94
N LEU A 41 9.63 -7.07 10.73
CA LEU A 41 8.23 -6.91 10.34
C LEU A 41 7.88 -5.45 10.04
N VAL A 42 8.36 -4.52 10.87
CA VAL A 42 8.16 -3.07 10.66
C VAL A 42 8.65 -2.63 9.29
N ARG A 43 9.79 -3.15 8.79
CA ARG A 43 10.30 -2.79 7.46
C ARG A 43 9.38 -3.22 6.34
N VAL A 44 8.80 -4.43 6.45
CA VAL A 44 7.85 -4.94 5.46
C VAL A 44 6.55 -4.13 5.51
N VAL A 45 6.04 -3.85 6.71
CA VAL A 45 4.82 -3.04 6.87
C VAL A 45 5.03 -1.63 6.33
N ASP A 46 6.16 -0.99 6.62
CA ASP A 46 6.48 0.35 6.12
C ASP A 46 6.60 0.37 4.59
N LEU A 47 7.20 -0.65 3.99
CA LEU A 47 7.22 -0.78 2.52
C LEU A 47 5.81 -0.86 1.94
N THR A 48 4.93 -1.68 2.53
CA THR A 48 3.53 -1.79 2.12
C THR A 48 2.79 -0.45 2.25
N ARG A 49 3.06 0.32 3.31
CA ARG A 49 2.51 1.67 3.49
C ARG A 49 2.97 2.63 2.40
N VAL A 50 4.27 2.59 2.04
CA VAL A 50 4.82 3.41 0.94
C VAL A 50 4.14 3.06 -0.38
N ILE A 51 3.98 1.78 -0.72
CA ILE A 51 3.29 1.36 -1.95
C ILE A 51 1.84 1.88 -1.95
N ASN A 52 1.12 1.73 -0.85
CA ASN A 52 -0.25 2.22 -0.72
C ASN A 52 -0.34 3.76 -0.87
N LEU A 53 0.64 4.50 -0.35
CA LEU A 53 0.73 5.95 -0.51
C LEU A 53 0.99 6.34 -1.97
N LEU A 54 1.92 5.64 -2.64
CA LEU A 54 2.31 5.93 -4.02
C LEU A 54 1.17 5.76 -5.02
N TYR A 55 0.31 4.77 -4.83
CA TYR A 55 -0.73 4.40 -5.81
C TYR A 55 -2.16 4.74 -5.37
N LYS A 56 -2.33 5.53 -4.30
CA LYS A 56 -3.65 5.86 -3.75
C LYS A 56 -4.56 6.58 -4.76
N ASP A 57 -4.02 7.59 -5.46
CA ASP A 57 -4.79 8.45 -6.35
C ASP A 57 -4.48 8.18 -7.84
N CYS A 58 -3.20 8.02 -8.17
CA CYS A 58 -2.69 7.76 -9.51
C CYS A 58 -1.28 7.14 -9.40
N ASP A 59 -0.60 6.86 -10.52
CA ASP A 59 0.78 6.35 -10.51
C ASP A 59 1.73 7.40 -9.91
N GLY A 60 1.94 7.37 -8.60
CA GLY A 60 2.83 8.31 -7.93
C GLY A 60 4.32 8.05 -8.15
N ASN A 61 4.69 6.85 -8.61
CA ASN A 61 6.09 6.45 -8.69
C ASN A 61 6.75 6.95 -9.98
N SER A 62 6.09 6.73 -11.13
CA SER A 62 6.65 7.13 -12.43
C SER A 62 6.15 8.50 -12.87
N ASN A 63 4.97 8.92 -12.39
CA ASN A 63 4.46 10.25 -12.68
C ASN A 63 4.98 11.28 -11.65
N SER A 64 5.94 12.07 -12.10
CA SER A 64 6.56 13.12 -11.29
C SER A 64 5.65 14.33 -11.00
N THR A 65 4.45 14.41 -11.59
CA THR A 65 3.48 15.49 -11.31
C THR A 65 2.55 15.16 -10.14
N THR A 66 2.75 14.02 -9.47
CA THR A 66 1.93 13.60 -8.33
C THR A 66 2.42 14.23 -7.04
N LYS A 67 1.57 14.13 -6.00
CA LYS A 67 1.86 14.63 -4.64
C LYS A 67 3.09 13.99 -3.98
N LEU A 68 3.67 12.94 -4.58
CA LEU A 68 4.87 12.30 -4.06
C LEU A 68 6.03 13.30 -3.88
N LYS A 69 6.21 14.24 -4.81
CA LYS A 69 7.25 15.26 -4.69
C LYS A 69 7.06 16.14 -3.45
N ASP A 70 5.82 16.49 -3.14
CA ASP A 70 5.49 17.29 -1.96
C ASP A 70 5.79 16.50 -0.68
N PHE A 71 5.39 15.22 -0.62
CA PHE A 71 5.72 14.35 0.51
C PHE A 71 7.23 14.18 0.71
N ILE A 72 7.99 13.95 -0.37
CA ILE A 72 9.46 13.87 -0.32
C ILE A 72 10.05 15.18 0.21
N THR A 73 9.57 16.32 -0.29
CA THR A 73 10.06 17.63 0.12
C THR A 73 9.80 17.88 1.60
N LEU A 74 8.58 17.61 2.07
CA LEU A 74 8.19 17.78 3.48
C LEU A 74 8.90 16.81 4.43
N THR A 75 9.31 15.63 3.97
CA THR A 75 9.85 14.58 4.84
C THR A 75 11.39 14.52 4.83
N LEU A 76 12.02 14.82 3.69
CA LEU A 76 13.46 14.59 3.48
C LEU A 76 14.25 15.87 3.16
N ILE A 77 13.59 16.97 2.80
CA ILE A 77 14.26 18.21 2.38
C ILE A 77 14.02 19.32 3.41
N GLN A 78 12.77 19.47 3.87
CA GLN A 78 12.41 20.48 4.85
C GLN A 78 12.67 19.95 6.28
N PRO A 79 13.32 20.75 7.15
CA PRO A 79 13.52 20.42 8.56
C PRO A 79 12.21 20.31 9.36
#